data_AF-A0A0F3GQ37-F1
#
_entry.id   AF-A0A0F3GQ37-F1
#
_cell.length_a   1.000
_cell.length_b   1.000
_cell.length_c   1.000
_cell.angle_alpha   90.00
_cell.angle_beta   90.00
_cell.angle_gamma   90.00
#
_symmetry.space_group_name_H-M   'P 1'
#
loop_
_entity.id
_entity.type
_entity.pdbx_description
1 polymer ?
#
loop_
_entity_poly.entity_id
_entity_poly.type
_entity_poly.pdbx_seq_one_letter_code
_entity_poly.pdbx_strand_id
1 'polypeptide(L)'
;MVKIVRICVNNLAGVPSMVFGVFGLGFFIYGIGGTIDMLFFKSSLPTPTFGTGGVLWASLTLTLLTLPVVIVSTEEGLAAVPQDIKYGSLSLGANRFETLIHIIIPAAMPGILTGLILAIARAAGEVAPLMLTGVV
;
A
#
# COMPACT_ATOMS: atom_id res chain seq x y z
N MET A 1 14.98 4.97 -13.21
CA MET A 1 14.04 5.11 -12.07
C MET A 1 13.32 3.81 -11.74
N VAL A 2 12.68 3.13 -12.69
CA VAL A 2 11.90 1.89 -12.40
C VAL A 2 12.71 0.80 -11.69
N LYS A 3 13.99 0.60 -12.06
CA LYS A 3 14.89 -0.36 -11.37
C LYS A 3 15.05 -0.08 -9.87
N ILE A 4 15.16 1.19 -9.46
CA ILE A 4 15.32 1.56 -8.05
C ILE A 4 14.03 1.26 -7.28
N VAL A 5 12.88 1.64 -7.85
CA VAL A 5 11.57 1.33 -7.26
C VAL A 5 11.39 -0.18 -7.11
N ARG A 6 11.73 -0.96 -8.14
CA ARG A 6 11.66 -2.43 -8.10
C ARG A 6 12.57 -3.03 -7.04
N ILE A 7 13.77 -2.49 -6.84
CA ILE A 7 14.66 -2.90 -5.75
C ILE A 7 14.02 -2.60 -4.38
N CYS A 8 13.49 -1.40 -4.18
CA CYS A 8 12.81 -1.04 -2.92
C CYS A 8 11.61 -1.96 -2.64
N VAL A 9 10.81 -2.25 -3.67
CA VAL A 9 9.64 -3.15 -3.57
C VAL A 9 10.05 -4.58 -3.25
N ASN A 10 11.10 -5.09 -3.89
CA ASN A 10 11.62 -6.43 -3.60
C ASN A 10 12.19 -6.53 -2.17
N ASN A 11 12.88 -5.48 -1.71
CA ASN A 11 13.33 -5.43 -0.31
C ASN A 11 12.14 -5.44 0.64
N LEU A 12 11.08 -4.67 0.35
CA LEU A 12 9.87 -4.62 1.16
C LEU A 12 9.12 -5.97 1.18
N ALA A 13 9.07 -6.67 0.05
CA ALA A 13 8.48 -8.01 -0.04
C ALA A 13 9.27 -9.08 0.74
N GLY A 14 10.58 -8.88 0.94
CA GLY A 14 11.45 -9.79 1.68
C GLY A 14 11.40 -9.65 3.20
N VAL A 15 10.77 -8.60 3.72
CA VAL A 15 10.64 -8.39 5.17
C VAL A 15 9.54 -9.29 5.74
N PRO A 16 9.80 -10.05 6.81
CA PRO A 16 8.78 -10.87 7.47
C PRO A 16 7.62 -10.04 8.01
N SER A 17 6.39 -10.55 7.95
CA SER A 17 5.17 -9.82 8.35
C SER A 17 5.18 -9.38 9.83
N MET A 18 5.78 -10.18 10.71
CA MET A 18 5.98 -9.81 12.12
C MET A 18 6.76 -8.50 12.30
N VAL A 19 7.76 -8.24 11.46
CA VAL A 19 8.56 -7.02 11.53
C VAL A 19 7.70 -5.80 11.20
N PHE A 20 6.79 -5.92 10.23
CA PHE A 20 5.82 -4.86 9.94
C PHE A 20 4.86 -4.60 11.11
N GLY A 21 4.42 -5.65 11.81
CA GLY A 21 3.58 -5.51 13.00
C GLY A 21 4.27 -4.74 14.13
N VAL A 22 5.51 -5.11 14.45
CA VAL A 22 6.31 -4.42 15.48
C VAL A 22 6.66 -2.99 15.03
N PHE A 23 6.98 -2.79 13.75
CA PHE A 23 7.19 -1.47 13.16
C PHE A 23 5.94 -0.60 13.30
N GLY A 24 4.76 -1.12 13.00
CA GLY A 24 3.51 -0.36 13.13
C GLY A 24 3.25 0.05 14.58
N LEU A 25 3.48 -0.85 15.53
CA LEU A 25 3.33 -0.53 16.95
C LEU A 25 4.31 0.57 17.38
N GLY A 26 5.60 0.42 17.07
CA GLY A 26 6.62 1.39 17.48
C GLY A 26 6.54 2.74 16.76
N PHE A 27 6.37 2.72 15.43
CA PHE A 27 6.38 3.93 14.61
C PHE A 27 5.03 4.62 14.56
N PHE A 28 3.95 3.90 14.25
CA PHE A 28 2.63 4.50 14.08
C PHE A 28 1.96 4.79 15.42
N ILE A 29 1.89 3.82 16.33
CA ILE A 29 1.16 3.99 17.60
C ILE A 29 1.98 4.84 18.58
N TYR A 30 3.18 4.39 18.95
CA TYR A 30 3.98 5.08 19.97
C TYR A 30 4.70 6.32 19.44
N GLY A 31 5.21 6.29 18.21
CA GLY A 31 5.85 7.44 17.58
C GLY A 31 4.84 8.52 17.19
N ILE A 32 4.06 8.24 16.14
CA ILE A 32 3.14 9.23 15.55
C ILE A 32 1.91 9.47 16.44
N GLY A 33 1.22 8.42 16.89
CA GLY A 33 0.06 8.54 17.77
C GLY A 33 0.39 9.21 19.10
N GLY A 34 1.49 8.79 19.72
CA GLY A 34 1.99 9.38 20.96
C GLY A 34 2.40 10.85 20.82
N THR A 35 3.04 11.24 19.71
CA THR A 35 3.39 12.66 19.46
C THR A 35 2.15 13.52 19.20
N ILE A 36 1.17 13.00 18.45
CA ILE A 36 -0.11 13.69 18.23
C ILE A 36 -0.84 13.91 19.56
N ASP A 37 -0.95 12.89 20.40
CA ASP A 37 -1.59 13.03 21.71
C ASP A 37 -0.85 14.03 22.61
N MET A 38 0.49 14.07 22.55
CA MET A 38 1.27 15.06 23.29
C MET A 38 1.12 16.49 22.74
N LEU A 39 0.81 16.69 21.47
CA LEU A 39 0.65 18.01 20.86
C LEU A 39 -0.78 18.55 21.01
N PHE A 40 -1.79 17.70 20.81
CA PHE A 40 -3.19 18.11 20.71
C PHE A 40 -4.05 17.66 21.89
N PHE A 41 -3.69 16.58 22.59
CA PHE A 41 -4.52 15.94 23.61
C PHE A 41 -3.82 15.80 24.97
N LYS A 42 -2.97 16.77 25.36
CA LYS A 42 -2.25 16.76 26.65
C LYS A 42 -3.18 16.57 27.87
N SER A 43 -4.40 17.11 27.79
CA SER A 43 -5.39 17.05 28.88
C SER A 43 -6.05 15.67 29.06
N SER A 44 -5.84 14.73 28.13
CA SER A 44 -6.44 13.38 28.15
C SER A 44 -5.47 12.28 28.59
N LEU A 45 -4.23 12.63 28.97
CA LEU A 45 -3.33 11.67 29.62
C LEU A 45 -3.86 11.32 31.01
N PRO A 46 -3.95 10.02 31.38
CA PRO A 46 -3.06 8.95 30.93
C PRO A 46 -3.66 7.98 29.89
N THR A 47 -4.83 8.26 29.32
CA THR A 47 -5.48 7.41 28.29
C THR A 47 -5.29 8.03 26.90
N PRO A 48 -4.19 7.69 26.18
CA PRO A 48 -3.93 8.23 24.84
C PRO A 48 -4.99 7.78 23.83
N THR A 49 -5.54 8.73 23.08
CA THR A 49 -6.55 8.52 22.03
C THR A 49 -5.97 8.00 20.73
N PHE A 50 -4.80 8.48 20.33
CA PHE A 50 -4.10 8.05 19.12
C PHE A 50 -2.90 7.14 19.43
N GLY A 51 -2.38 7.16 20.66
CA GLY A 51 -1.32 6.26 21.14
C GLY A 51 -1.80 4.87 21.58
N THR A 52 -3.00 4.45 21.21
CA THR A 52 -3.55 3.11 21.44
C THR A 52 -3.78 2.37 20.12
N GLY A 53 -3.80 1.03 20.17
CA GLY A 53 -4.17 0.20 19.03
C GLY A 53 -5.53 0.58 18.46
N GLY A 54 -5.63 0.60 17.13
CA GLY A 54 -6.83 1.05 16.46
C GLY A 54 -6.85 0.70 14.98
N VAL A 55 -8.06 0.68 14.41
CA VAL A 55 -8.30 0.31 13.01
C VAL A 55 -7.49 1.18 12.04
N LEU A 56 -7.28 2.45 12.38
CA LEU A 56 -6.47 3.37 11.58
C LEU A 56 -5.02 2.88 11.47
N TRP A 57 -4.35 2.61 12.58
CA TRP A 57 -2.95 2.15 12.57
C TRP A 57 -2.80 0.74 12.00
N ALA A 58 -3.77 -0.14 12.29
CA ALA A 58 -3.81 -1.47 11.71
C ALA A 58 -3.93 -1.43 10.18
N SER A 59 -4.83 -0.59 9.63
CA SER A 59 -4.99 -0.46 8.18
C SER A 59 -3.75 0.13 7.50
N LEU A 60 -3.07 1.10 8.11
CA LEU A 60 -1.79 1.65 7.64
C LEU A 60 -0.69 0.59 7.60
N THR A 61 -0.56 -0.20 8.66
CA THR A 61 0.45 -1.26 8.77
C THR A 61 0.20 -2.37 7.74
N LEU A 62 -1.06 -2.80 7.60
CA LEU A 62 -1.45 -3.81 6.60
C LEU A 62 -1.29 -3.29 5.16
N THR A 63 -1.51 -1.99 4.93
CA THR A 63 -1.24 -1.37 3.62
C THR A 63 0.23 -1.48 3.26
N LEU A 64 1.15 -1.18 4.19
CA LEU A 64 2.59 -1.32 3.93
C LEU A 64 3.00 -2.76 3.61
N LEU A 65 2.42 -3.74 4.30
CA LEU A 65 2.68 -5.16 4.07
C LEU A 65 2.21 -5.62 2.67
N THR A 66 1.06 -5.12 2.22
CA THR A 66 0.40 -5.56 0.98
C THR A 66 0.85 -4.78 -0.25
N LEU A 67 1.48 -3.62 -0.05
CA LEU A 67 1.97 -2.72 -1.08
C LEU A 67 2.87 -3.41 -2.14
N PRO A 68 3.81 -4.31 -1.80
CA PRO A 68 4.62 -4.99 -2.81
C PRO A 68 3.80 -5.85 -3.76
N VAL A 69 2.77 -6.53 -3.25
CA VAL A 69 1.89 -7.40 -4.04
C VAL A 69 1.12 -6.57 -5.06
N VAL A 70 0.53 -5.46 -4.61
CA VAL A 70 -0.24 -4.55 -5.45
C VAL A 70 0.64 -3.88 -6.52
N ILE A 71 1.88 -3.52 -6.17
CA ILE A 71 2.80 -2.90 -7.14
C ILE A 71 3.19 -3.91 -8.23
N VAL A 72 3.59 -5.13 -7.85
CA VAL A 72 3.99 -6.14 -8.83
C VAL A 72 2.82 -6.49 -9.75
N SER A 73 1.63 -6.70 -9.21
CA SER A 73 0.46 -6.98 -10.05
C SER A 73 0.10 -5.83 -10.99
N THR A 74 0.25 -4.59 -10.54
CA THR A 74 -0.01 -3.41 -11.36
C THR A 74 1.03 -3.26 -12.46
N GLU A 75 2.30 -3.51 -12.15
CA GLU A 75 3.39 -3.47 -13.13
C GLU A 75 3.20 -4.54 -14.22
N GLU A 76 2.89 -5.78 -13.82
CA GLU A 76 2.62 -6.87 -14.77
C GLU A 76 1.34 -6.59 -15.59
N GLY A 77 0.29 -6.05 -14.97
CA GLY A 77 -0.94 -5.66 -15.67
C GLY A 77 -0.71 -4.56 -16.70
N LEU A 78 0.10 -3.56 -16.39
CA LEU A 78 0.48 -2.49 -17.33
C LEU A 78 1.42 -2.99 -18.43
N ALA A 79 2.34 -3.90 -18.11
CA ALA A 79 3.27 -4.49 -19.07
C ALA A 79 2.57 -5.41 -20.08
N ALA A 80 1.43 -5.99 -19.71
CA ALA A 80 0.62 -6.82 -20.60
C ALA A 80 -0.10 -6.03 -21.71
N VAL A 81 -0.22 -4.70 -21.59
CA VAL A 81 -0.88 -3.87 -22.60
C VAL A 81 -0.02 -3.76 -23.86
N PRO A 82 -0.52 -4.17 -25.06
CA PRO A 82 0.25 -4.09 -26.29
C PRO A 82 0.65 -2.66 -26.65
N GLN A 83 1.89 -2.47 -27.11
CA GLN A 83 2.39 -1.14 -27.45
C GLN A 83 1.66 -0.54 -28.68
N ASP A 84 1.14 -1.38 -29.57
CA ASP A 84 0.44 -0.92 -30.79
C ASP A 84 -0.77 -0.05 -30.45
N ILE A 85 -1.51 -0.38 -29.38
CA ILE A 85 -2.68 0.40 -28.94
C ILE A 85 -2.24 1.78 -28.44
N LYS A 86 -1.10 1.84 -27.75
CA LYS A 86 -0.50 3.09 -27.27
C LYS A 86 -0.04 3.96 -28.43
N TYR A 87 0.66 3.41 -29.42
CA TYR A 87 1.09 4.17 -30.60
C TYR A 87 -0.09 4.59 -31.49
N GLY A 88 -1.11 3.74 -31.59
CA GLY A 88 -2.36 4.05 -32.30
C GLY A 88 -3.06 5.27 -31.69
N SER A 89 -3.20 5.30 -30.36
CA SER A 89 -3.76 6.46 -29.66
C SER A 89 -2.97 7.75 -29.88
N LEU A 90 -1.65 7.69 -29.79
CA LEU A 90 -0.79 8.86 -30.01
C LEU A 90 -0.88 9.36 -31.46
N SER A 91 -1.02 8.45 -32.43
CA SER A 91 -1.14 8.79 -33.86
C SER A 91 -2.48 9.45 -34.19
N LEU A 92 -3.52 9.21 -33.39
CA LEU A 92 -4.82 9.87 -33.48
C LEU A 92 -4.82 11.26 -32.80
N GLY A 93 -3.68 11.73 -32.30
CA GLY A 93 -3.54 13.05 -31.67
C GLY A 93 -3.84 13.08 -30.16
N ALA A 94 -4.04 11.93 -29.52
CA ALA A 94 -4.25 11.88 -28.07
C ALA A 94 -2.97 12.21 -27.31
N ASN A 95 -3.10 12.90 -26.18
CA ASN A 95 -1.98 13.17 -25.30
C ASN A 95 -1.63 11.93 -24.45
N ARG A 96 -0.39 11.84 -23.97
CA ARG A 96 0.11 10.71 -23.13
C ARG A 96 -0.76 10.48 -21.90
N PHE A 97 -1.29 11.54 -21.29
CA PHE A 97 -2.18 11.44 -20.14
C PHE A 97 -3.55 10.87 -20.53
N GLU A 98 -4.10 11.28 -21.68
CA GLU A 98 -5.36 10.76 -22.20
C GLU A 98 -5.22 9.28 -22.56
N THR A 99 -4.14 8.90 -23.26
CA THR A 99 -3.82 7.50 -23.55
C THR A 99 -3.66 6.68 -22.27
N LEU A 100 -3.05 7.24 -21.22
CA LEU A 100 -2.90 6.56 -19.93
C LEU A 100 -4.26 6.27 -19.28
N ILE A 101 -5.08 7.31 -19.12
CA ILE A 101 -6.35 7.23 -18.37
C ILE A 101 -7.42 6.47 -19.15
N HIS A 102 -7.55 6.70 -20.46
CA HIS A 102 -8.68 6.16 -21.23
C HIS A 102 -8.39 4.83 -21.92
N ILE A 103 -7.12 4.44 -22.06
CA ILE A 103 -6.75 3.26 -22.85
C ILE A 103 -5.92 2.30 -22.00
N ILE A 104 -4.79 2.75 -21.46
CA ILE A 104 -3.85 1.86 -20.77
C ILE A 104 -4.42 1.37 -19.43
N ILE A 105 -4.91 2.26 -18.57
CA ILE A 105 -5.45 1.88 -17.26
C ILE A 105 -6.65 0.94 -17.39
N PRO A 106 -7.67 1.21 -18.23
CA PRO A 106 -8.80 0.30 -18.43
C PRO A 106 -8.38 -1.07 -18.99
N ALA A 107 -7.41 -1.10 -19.92
CA ALA A 107 -6.90 -2.35 -20.48
C ALA A 107 -6.11 -3.19 -19.46
N ALA A 108 -5.37 -2.54 -18.55
CA ALA A 108 -4.62 -3.19 -17.47
C ALA A 108 -5.49 -3.57 -16.25
N MET A 109 -6.72 -3.03 -16.17
CA MET A 109 -7.60 -3.16 -15.01
C MET A 109 -7.89 -4.60 -14.59
N PRO A 110 -8.11 -5.57 -15.50
CA PRO A 110 -8.29 -6.98 -15.10
C PRO A 110 -7.11 -7.52 -14.28
N GLY A 111 -5.87 -7.25 -14.70
CA GLY A 111 -4.67 -7.68 -13.99
C GLY A 111 -4.49 -6.97 -12.65
N ILE A 112 -4.77 -5.66 -12.61
CA ILE A 112 -4.73 -4.87 -11.37
C ILE A 112 -5.76 -5.40 -10.35
N LEU A 113 -6.98 -5.70 -10.80
CA LEU A 113 -8.05 -6.23 -9.95
C LEU A 113 -7.69 -7.61 -9.38
N THR A 114 -7.12 -8.51 -10.19
CA THR A 114 -6.63 -9.79 -9.68
C THR A 114 -5.58 -9.61 -8.60
N GLY A 115 -4.62 -8.71 -8.82
CA GLY A 115 -3.61 -8.37 -7.83
C GLY A 115 -4.18 -7.81 -6.53
N LEU A 116 -5.16 -6.94 -6.65
CA LEU A 116 -5.87 -6.35 -5.50
C LEU A 116 -6.59 -7.43 -4.69
N ILE A 117 -7.28 -8.36 -5.34
CA ILE A 117 -7.97 -9.48 -4.67
C ILE A 117 -6.95 -10.34 -3.89
N LEU A 118 -5.81 -10.68 -4.51
CA LEU A 118 -4.75 -11.45 -3.86
C LEU A 118 -4.13 -10.69 -2.67
N ALA A 119 -3.94 -9.38 -2.81
CA ALA A 119 -3.41 -8.54 -1.75
C ALA A 119 -4.37 -8.50 -0.54
N ILE A 120 -5.68 -8.34 -0.77
CA ILE A 120 -6.70 -8.35 0.28
C ILE A 120 -6.76 -9.72 0.96
N ALA A 121 -6.75 -10.80 0.18
CA ALA A 121 -6.76 -12.17 0.72
C ALA A 121 -5.54 -12.43 1.61
N ARG A 122 -4.35 -11.95 1.20
CA ARG A 122 -3.14 -12.01 2.02
C ARG A 122 -3.28 -11.17 3.29
N ALA A 123 -3.74 -9.92 3.18
CA ALA A 123 -3.92 -9.02 4.31
C ALA A 123 -4.82 -9.63 5.39
N ALA A 124 -5.93 -10.24 4.97
CA ALA A 124 -6.88 -10.90 5.87
C ALA A 124 -6.28 -12.11 6.58
N GLY A 125 -5.29 -12.78 5.98
CA GLY A 125 -4.59 -13.92 6.56
C GLY A 125 -3.42 -13.56 7.49
N GLU A 126 -2.97 -12.30 7.52
CA GLU A 126 -1.83 -11.86 8.33
C GLU A 126 -2.29 -11.40 9.72
N VAL A 127 -2.31 -12.34 10.67
CA VAL A 127 -2.82 -12.11 12.03
C VAL A 127 -1.83 -11.31 12.89
N ALA A 128 -0.53 -11.49 12.69
CA ALA A 128 0.52 -10.90 13.52
C ALA A 128 0.48 -9.35 13.56
N PRO A 129 0.49 -8.62 12.42
CA PRO A 129 0.40 -7.17 12.44
C PRO A 129 -0.91 -6.67 13.04
N LEU A 130 -2.01 -7.38 12.75
CA LEU A 130 -3.35 -6.99 13.17
C LEU A 130 -3.51 -7.12 14.69
N MET A 131 -2.98 -8.19 15.30
CA MET A 131 -2.96 -8.32 16.76
C MET A 131 -2.12 -7.22 17.41
N LEU A 132 -0.91 -6.94 16.88
CA LEU A 132 0.00 -5.95 17.47
C LEU A 132 -0.49 -4.50 17.36
N THR A 133 -1.21 -4.15 16.29
CA THR A 133 -1.60 -2.75 16.02
C THR A 133 -3.09 -2.46 16.20
N GLY A 134 -3.92 -3.49 16.24
CA GLY A 134 -5.39 -3.35 16.34
C GLY A 134 -5.97 -3.67 17.70
N VAL A 135 -5.29 -4.45 18.56
CA VAL A 135 -5.86 -4.95 19.82
C VAL A 135 -5.14 -4.44 21.07
N VAL A 136 -3.82 -4.19 20.98
CA VAL A 136 -2.96 -3.76 22.10
C VAL A 136 -2.95 -2.24 22.23
#